data_AF-A0A6C0IAX9-F1
#
_entry.id   AF-A0A6C0IAX9-F1
#
_cell.length_a   1.000
_cell.length_b   1.000
_cell.length_c   1.000
_cell.angle_alpha   90.00
_cell.angle_beta   90.00
_cell.angle_gamma   90.00
#
_symmetry.space_group_name_H-M   'P 1'
#
loop_
_entity.id
_entity.type
_entity.pdbx_description
1 polymer ?
#
loop_
_entity_poly.entity_id
_entity_poly.type
_entity_poly.pdbx_seq_one_letter_code
_entity_poly.pdbx_strand_id
1 'polypeptide(L)'
;MLKYGNSDSQFCSGEGYDLNKCNTTLKNIILQNTKFLQHSRCLFMTFKEYTEKEHINNNIYCRVFRINETKIYETIKAELIRIKNTMLRPDTLTGIPLPIYAMMAKVLINENNENIFKGDYEVILYIPNLFNYDDPTKPQDGSTTYTLFPSLDAFSKQNRWMELMTSKYSKYLDIITRGSTKDRGKAIIRKNYFRNDLTNICNNLGCVSTTKENIPLPEYDANDDKMNSLVPNSSPYFPKSCLQTPYYSKHMMKFNDEDLKQYRGTNNILSADLDITTYCSAKNIEIYKKGLGDKYDKSIDKFVCEKIGEGKGKCIKDPSNSKKIICTDANEKDENGNYVKRALDLSDFINAQLSEFNTKYIEAGTDDENYSILYNNNILKELSFRNSKYPGPKNLQEVIFSMVEIDETKFSEDLFCTLPWGDMLLKQDYVINEEDTLEIDRVSFKSFNKEFEIKFDSEGYLYLYKNNNRMTRIPHQSGSLKCFKRRVLKFENMVLNIYGYDDQNNYDLRGFVKIIIKNMYITPASLILSNINGNFEIYDLGINKR
;
A
#
# COMPACT_ATOMS: atom_id res chain seq x y z
N MET A 1 -14.15 14.75 3.91
CA MET A 1 -13.14 15.43 4.76
C MET A 1 -12.96 14.59 6.00
N LEU A 2 -11.77 14.00 6.21
CA LEU A 2 -11.48 13.37 7.49
C LEU A 2 -11.56 14.44 8.58
N LYS A 3 -12.56 14.34 9.46
CA LYS A 3 -12.68 15.24 10.61
C LYS A 3 -11.53 14.90 11.57
N TYR A 4 -10.54 15.78 11.61
CA TYR A 4 -9.52 15.78 12.66
C TYR A 4 -10.17 16.29 13.94
N GLY A 5 -10.05 15.53 15.04
CA GLY A 5 -10.61 15.90 16.34
C GLY A 5 -9.98 17.13 17.02
N ASN A 6 -9.07 17.86 16.37
CA ASN A 6 -8.44 19.07 16.92
C ASN A 6 -8.97 20.33 16.22
N SER A 7 -9.33 21.33 17.02
CA SER A 7 -10.00 22.58 16.66
C SER A 7 -9.24 23.51 15.71
N ASP A 8 -7.99 23.19 15.34
CA ASP A 8 -7.11 24.07 14.55
C ASP A 8 -7.11 23.73 13.05
N SER A 9 -8.25 23.33 12.50
CA SER A 9 -8.43 22.97 11.08
C SER A 9 -8.77 24.16 10.16
N GLN A 10 -8.71 25.40 10.65
CA GLN A 10 -9.14 26.61 9.94
C GLN A 10 -8.47 26.84 8.56
N PHE A 11 -7.30 26.26 8.29
CA PHE A 11 -6.64 26.38 6.98
C PHE A 11 -7.15 25.39 5.92
N CYS A 12 -7.87 24.35 6.31
CA CYS A 12 -8.36 23.32 5.41
C CYS A 12 -9.89 23.37 5.22
N SER A 13 -10.57 24.37 5.78
CA SER A 13 -11.99 24.65 5.58
C SER A 13 -12.24 26.16 5.45
N GLY A 14 -12.71 26.62 4.29
CA GLY A 14 -13.03 28.04 4.02
C GLY A 14 -12.94 28.44 2.54
N GLU A 15 -13.42 29.63 2.20
CA GLU A 15 -13.14 30.28 0.91
C GLU A 15 -11.66 30.70 0.86
N GLY A 16 -10.92 30.25 -0.16
CA GLY A 16 -9.46 30.43 -0.24
C GLY A 16 -8.63 29.19 0.09
N TYR A 17 -9.08 28.01 -0.35
CA TYR A 17 -8.40 26.73 -0.13
C TYR A 17 -7.04 26.64 -0.86
N ASP A 18 -5.94 26.82 -0.12
CA ASP A 18 -4.57 26.67 -0.61
C ASP A 18 -4.03 25.28 -0.25
N LEU A 19 -4.04 24.39 -1.24
CA LEU A 19 -3.55 23.01 -1.17
C LEU A 19 -2.10 22.91 -0.70
N ASN A 20 -1.25 23.83 -1.16
CA ASN A 20 0.15 23.84 -0.77
C ASN A 20 0.26 24.21 0.71
N LYS A 21 -0.55 25.17 1.20
CA LYS A 21 -0.59 25.51 2.63
C LYS A 21 -1.19 24.39 3.47
N CYS A 22 -2.33 23.79 3.11
CA CYS A 22 -2.93 22.72 3.91
C CYS A 22 -2.00 21.50 4.02
N ASN A 23 -1.38 21.07 2.90
CA ASN A 23 -0.38 20.00 2.92
C ASN A 23 0.89 20.42 3.68
N THR A 24 1.34 21.66 3.54
CA THR A 24 2.52 22.15 4.28
C THR A 24 2.25 22.23 5.77
N THR A 25 1.06 22.65 6.21
CA THR A 25 0.69 22.75 7.63
C THR A 25 0.55 21.37 8.27
N LEU A 26 -0.16 20.43 7.64
CA LEU A 26 -0.24 19.03 8.12
C LEU A 26 1.13 18.36 8.15
N LYS A 27 1.89 18.50 7.08
CA LYS A 27 3.27 18.01 7.02
C LYS A 27 4.14 18.68 8.07
N ASN A 28 3.98 19.98 8.34
CA ASN A 28 4.76 20.69 9.36
C ASN A 28 4.38 20.29 10.79
N ILE A 29 3.09 20.07 11.10
CA ILE A 29 2.63 19.58 12.41
C ILE A 29 3.19 18.18 12.66
N ILE A 30 3.12 17.30 11.65
CA ILE A 30 3.69 15.97 11.70
C ILE A 30 5.22 16.06 11.84
N LEU A 31 5.90 16.78 10.94
CA LEU A 31 7.35 16.93 10.94
C LEU A 31 7.92 17.60 12.19
N GLN A 32 7.18 18.47 12.87
CA GLN A 32 7.63 19.06 14.13
C GLN A 32 7.75 17.99 15.23
N ASN A 33 6.85 17.00 15.27
CA ASN A 33 6.88 15.86 16.19
C ASN A 33 7.62 14.63 15.65
N THR A 34 7.91 14.58 14.34
CA THR A 34 8.49 13.40 13.67
C THR A 34 9.78 13.70 12.92
N LYS A 35 10.60 14.68 13.35
CA LYS A 35 11.91 14.98 12.73
C LYS A 35 12.83 13.75 12.65
N PHE A 36 12.55 12.72 13.43
CA PHE A 36 13.26 11.44 13.46
C PHE A 36 12.73 10.40 12.45
N LEU A 37 11.68 10.71 11.68
CA LEU A 37 11.13 9.80 10.67
C LEU A 37 11.56 10.28 9.28
N GLN A 38 12.49 9.56 8.67
CA GLN A 38 12.91 9.78 7.29
C GLN A 38 11.91 9.10 6.35
N HIS A 39 11.06 9.89 5.71
CA HIS A 39 10.03 9.32 4.84
C HIS A 39 10.66 8.56 3.67
N SER A 40 10.34 7.27 3.55
CA SER A 40 10.98 6.40 2.57
C SER A 40 10.04 5.98 1.44
N ARG A 41 8.73 5.77 1.66
CA ARG A 41 7.70 5.47 0.61
C ARG A 41 6.28 5.20 1.14
N CYS A 42 5.36 4.93 0.19
CA CYS A 42 3.96 4.55 0.41
C CYS A 42 3.70 3.08 0.08
N LEU A 43 3.13 2.34 1.02
CA LEU A 43 2.71 0.95 0.87
C LEU A 43 1.21 0.88 0.64
N PHE A 44 0.82 0.21 -0.43
CA PHE A 44 -0.57 -0.03 -0.79
C PHE A 44 -0.86 -1.52 -0.62
N MET A 45 -1.86 -1.81 0.20
CA MET A 45 -2.30 -3.17 0.48
C MET A 45 -3.80 -3.24 0.27
N THR A 46 -4.29 -4.32 -0.32
CA THR A 46 -5.72 -4.60 -0.26
C THR A 46 -6.14 -4.83 1.20
N PHE A 47 -7.40 -4.52 1.50
CA PHE A 47 -7.98 -4.81 2.82
C PHE A 47 -7.78 -6.28 3.23
N LYS A 48 -7.85 -7.21 2.27
CA LYS A 48 -7.61 -8.63 2.48
C LYS A 48 -6.17 -8.89 2.95
N GLU A 49 -5.17 -8.44 2.20
CA GLU A 49 -3.74 -8.59 2.55
C GLU A 49 -3.42 -7.96 3.92
N TYR A 50 -4.05 -6.83 4.25
CA TYR A 50 -3.94 -6.23 5.59
C TYR A 50 -4.55 -7.12 6.68
N THR A 51 -5.78 -7.61 6.51
CA THR A 51 -6.44 -8.48 7.49
C THR A 51 -5.76 -9.84 7.65
N GLU A 52 -5.16 -10.36 6.58
CA GLU A 52 -4.36 -11.60 6.57
C GLU A 52 -2.93 -11.37 7.10
N LYS A 53 -2.59 -10.12 7.48
CA LYS A 53 -1.29 -9.73 8.03
C LYS A 53 -0.11 -10.08 7.12
N GLU A 54 -0.26 -9.96 5.80
CA GLU A 54 0.85 -10.20 4.86
C GLU A 54 2.04 -9.26 5.07
N HIS A 55 1.78 -8.10 5.67
CA HIS A 55 2.80 -7.13 6.06
C HIS A 55 3.51 -7.49 7.37
N ILE A 56 3.16 -8.57 8.06
CA ILE A 56 3.84 -8.98 9.30
C ILE A 56 4.82 -10.11 8.98
N ASN A 57 6.09 -9.91 9.33
CA ASN A 57 7.09 -10.97 9.27
C ASN A 57 7.50 -11.37 10.69
N ASN A 58 7.12 -12.57 11.12
CA ASN A 58 7.41 -13.08 12.46
C ASN A 58 8.86 -13.56 12.66
N ASN A 59 9.64 -13.68 11.58
CA ASN A 59 11.05 -14.07 11.67
C ASN A 59 11.93 -12.89 12.12
N ILE A 60 11.51 -11.66 11.83
CA ILE A 60 12.19 -10.45 12.29
C ILE A 60 11.42 -9.84 13.47
N TYR A 61 12.06 -8.92 14.20
CA TYR A 61 11.34 -8.08 15.14
C TYR A 61 10.28 -7.27 14.38
N CYS A 62 9.02 -7.43 14.78
CA CYS A 62 7.87 -6.80 14.15
C CYS A 62 6.76 -6.57 15.18
N ARG A 63 6.69 -5.36 15.75
CA ARG A 63 5.72 -5.05 16.79
C ARG A 63 4.65 -4.09 16.31
N VAL A 64 3.39 -4.49 16.44
CA VAL A 64 2.21 -3.67 16.16
C VAL A 64 1.71 -3.03 17.45
N PHE A 65 1.50 -1.72 17.45
CA PHE A 65 0.91 -1.01 18.58
C PHE A 65 0.21 0.28 18.11
N ARG A 66 -0.68 0.80 18.95
CA ARG A 66 -1.41 2.06 18.69
C ARG A 66 -0.84 3.18 19.53
N ILE A 67 -0.69 4.36 18.93
CA ILE A 67 -0.15 5.55 19.57
C ILE A 67 -0.94 6.79 19.20
N ASN A 68 -1.08 7.70 20.14
CA ASN A 68 -1.63 9.02 19.86
C ASN A 68 -0.56 9.92 19.21
N GLU A 69 -0.98 10.81 18.31
CA GLU A 69 -0.11 11.67 17.49
C GLU A 69 0.86 12.52 18.32
N THR A 70 0.41 12.95 19.51
CA THR A 70 1.20 13.78 20.43
C THR A 70 2.31 13.00 21.13
N LYS A 71 2.28 11.65 21.10
CA LYS A 71 3.19 10.77 21.84
C LYS A 71 4.03 9.88 20.93
N ILE A 72 4.07 10.14 19.62
CA ILE A 72 4.74 9.28 18.64
C ILE A 72 6.21 9.05 18.99
N TYR A 73 6.98 10.12 19.17
CA TYR A 73 8.41 10.05 19.49
C TYR A 73 8.66 9.34 20.82
N GLU A 74 8.03 9.80 21.91
CA GLU A 74 8.25 9.24 23.25
C GLU A 74 7.88 7.76 23.34
N THR A 75 6.80 7.34 22.66
CA THR A 75 6.38 5.92 22.68
C THR A 75 7.34 5.04 21.89
N ILE A 76 7.79 5.49 20.70
CA ILE A 76 8.79 4.74 19.92
C ILE A 76 10.13 4.70 20.66
N LYS A 77 10.57 5.81 21.26
CA LYS A 77 11.78 5.87 22.08
C LYS A 77 11.72 4.91 23.26
N ALA A 78 10.63 4.93 24.02
CA ALA A 78 10.42 4.03 25.14
C ALA A 78 10.43 2.56 24.69
N GLU A 79 9.85 2.27 23.52
CA GLU A 79 9.85 0.92 22.97
C GLU A 79 11.25 0.47 22.54
N LEU A 80 12.03 1.32 21.87
CA LEU A 80 13.42 1.01 21.53
C LEU A 80 14.26 0.77 22.80
N ILE A 81 14.14 1.63 23.81
CA ILE A 81 14.82 1.44 25.10
C ILE A 81 14.44 0.09 25.74
N ARG A 82 13.16 -0.26 25.70
CA ARG A 82 12.67 -1.55 26.20
C ARG A 82 13.31 -2.73 25.46
N ILE A 83 13.34 -2.68 24.12
CA ILE A 83 13.97 -3.72 23.30
C ILE A 83 15.42 -3.92 23.70
N LYS A 84 16.20 -2.83 23.72
CA LYS A 84 17.62 -2.84 24.10
C LYS A 84 17.83 -3.48 25.48
N ASN A 85 17.02 -3.09 26.46
CA ASN A 85 17.27 -3.44 27.86
C ASN A 85 16.72 -4.81 28.26
N THR A 86 15.65 -5.30 27.62
CA THR A 86 14.93 -6.48 28.11
C THR A 86 14.76 -7.60 27.10
N MET A 87 15.07 -7.38 25.82
CA MET A 87 14.71 -8.32 24.76
C MET A 87 15.91 -8.82 23.94
N LEU A 88 17.07 -8.17 24.01
CA LEU A 88 18.25 -8.58 23.23
C LEU A 88 18.99 -9.75 23.89
N ARG A 89 19.45 -10.68 23.06
CA ARG A 89 20.32 -11.80 23.42
C ARG A 89 21.42 -11.99 22.37
N PRO A 90 22.63 -12.43 22.78
CA PRO A 90 23.11 -12.49 24.16
C PRO A 90 23.22 -11.08 24.79
N ASP A 91 23.38 -10.96 26.11
CA ASP A 91 23.49 -9.68 26.82
C ASP A 91 24.67 -8.81 26.33
N THR A 92 25.61 -9.39 25.57
CA THR A 92 26.69 -8.68 24.89
C THR A 92 26.22 -7.89 23.66
N LEU A 93 25.00 -8.10 23.18
CA LEU A 93 24.36 -7.26 22.16
C LEU A 93 23.81 -6.00 22.84
N THR A 94 24.66 -4.98 22.96
CA THR A 94 24.41 -3.78 23.76
C THR A 94 23.57 -2.70 23.06
N GLY A 95 23.25 -2.87 21.78
CA GLY A 95 22.52 -1.88 20.98
C GLY A 95 21.64 -2.53 19.93
N ILE A 96 20.65 -1.79 19.45
CA ILE A 96 19.71 -2.26 18.43
C ILE A 96 20.38 -2.13 17.05
N PRO A 97 20.42 -3.21 16.24
CA PRO A 97 21.04 -3.14 14.93
C PRO A 97 20.21 -2.28 13.97
N LEU A 98 20.88 -1.36 13.27
CA LEU A 98 20.31 -0.55 12.20
C LEU A 98 20.21 -1.33 10.87
N PRO A 99 19.36 -0.93 9.92
CA PRO A 99 18.38 0.17 9.99
C PRO A 99 17.10 -0.24 10.74
N ILE A 100 16.30 0.74 11.17
CA ILE A 100 15.00 0.51 11.82
C ILE A 100 13.92 1.20 11.00
N TYR A 101 12.82 0.49 10.76
CA TYR A 101 11.70 1.03 10.00
C TYR A 101 10.44 1.09 10.84
N ALA A 102 9.63 2.11 10.61
CA ALA A 102 8.27 2.18 11.11
C ALA A 102 7.31 2.27 9.93
N MET A 103 6.26 1.47 9.98
CA MET A 103 5.13 1.58 9.07
C MET A 103 3.97 2.20 9.84
N MET A 104 3.42 3.30 9.33
CA MET A 104 2.41 4.08 10.05
C MET A 104 1.16 4.29 9.22
N ALA A 105 0.01 4.21 9.86
CA ALA A 105 -1.28 4.55 9.28
C ALA A 105 -2.20 5.21 10.31
N LYS A 106 -2.96 6.22 9.90
CA LYS A 106 -4.05 6.78 10.72
C LYS A 106 -5.12 5.74 10.96
N VAL A 107 -5.57 5.60 12.21
CA VAL A 107 -6.71 4.75 12.54
C VAL A 107 -7.99 5.56 12.45
N LEU A 108 -8.86 5.18 11.52
CA LEU A 108 -10.21 5.73 11.45
C LEU A 108 -11.16 4.91 12.31
N ILE A 109 -11.95 5.61 13.13
CA ILE A 109 -13.00 5.01 13.95
C ILE A 109 -14.34 5.41 13.35
N ASN A 110 -15.23 4.43 13.18
CA ASN A 110 -16.59 4.68 12.74
C ASN A 110 -17.44 5.07 13.95
N GLU A 111 -17.88 6.33 13.99
CA GLU A 111 -18.83 6.84 14.98
C GLU A 111 -19.98 7.50 14.25
N ASN A 112 -21.22 7.12 14.57
CA ASN A 112 -22.43 7.66 13.94
C ASN A 112 -22.41 7.58 12.41
N ASN A 113 -21.86 6.49 11.85
CA ASN A 113 -21.67 6.30 10.40
C ASN A 113 -20.71 7.30 9.73
N GLU A 114 -19.88 8.00 10.50
CA GLU A 114 -18.79 8.83 10.03
C GLU A 114 -17.45 8.21 10.43
N ASN A 115 -16.49 8.22 9.50
CA ASN A 115 -15.12 7.84 9.81
C ASN A 115 -14.35 9.06 10.30
N ILE A 116 -13.95 9.02 11.57
CA ILE A 116 -13.32 10.14 12.27
C ILE A 116 -11.89 9.74 12.64
N PHE A 117 -10.96 10.68 12.46
CA PHE A 117 -9.59 10.53 12.93
C PHE A 117 -9.45 11.25 14.29
N LYS A 118 -9.20 10.46 15.35
CA LYS A 118 -9.06 10.97 16.73
C LYS A 118 -7.62 11.16 17.19
N GLY A 119 -6.68 11.27 16.24
CA GLY A 119 -5.25 11.42 16.57
C GLY A 119 -4.51 10.10 16.76
N ASP A 120 -5.15 8.94 16.61
CA ASP A 120 -4.51 7.65 16.85
C ASP A 120 -3.93 7.03 15.57
N TYR A 121 -2.66 6.67 15.64
CA TYR A 121 -1.94 5.95 14.60
C TYR A 121 -1.76 4.49 14.99
N GLU A 122 -1.86 3.62 14.00
CA GLU A 122 -1.31 2.28 14.06
C GLU A 122 0.13 2.34 13.57
N VAL A 123 1.03 1.76 14.36
CA VAL A 123 2.44 1.71 14.07
C VAL A 123 2.92 0.28 14.13
N ILE A 124 3.69 -0.08 13.11
CA ILE A 124 4.38 -1.36 13.03
C ILE A 124 5.87 -1.08 12.97
N LEU A 125 6.58 -1.44 14.02
CA LEU A 125 8.01 -1.23 14.16
C LEU A 125 8.76 -2.48 13.71
N TYR A 126 9.65 -2.33 12.73
CA TYR A 126 10.48 -3.38 12.17
C TYR A 126 11.95 -3.14 12.51
N ILE A 127 12.60 -4.17 13.07
CA ILE A 127 14.06 -4.21 13.21
C ILE A 127 14.52 -5.46 12.44
N PRO A 128 14.85 -5.31 11.15
CA PRO A 128 15.03 -6.43 10.24
C PRO A 128 16.26 -7.28 10.51
N ASN A 129 17.21 -6.74 11.27
CA ASN A 129 18.42 -7.45 11.68
C ASN A 129 18.29 -8.16 13.04
N LEU A 130 17.10 -8.14 13.65
CA LEU A 130 16.79 -8.91 14.86
C LEU A 130 15.89 -10.10 14.52
N PHE A 131 16.39 -11.30 14.79
CA PHE A 131 15.70 -12.58 14.68
C PHE A 131 14.98 -12.93 15.98
N ASN A 132 13.74 -13.42 15.89
CA ASN A 132 13.01 -13.95 17.04
C ASN A 132 13.62 -15.28 17.52
N TYR A 133 14.21 -15.28 18.71
CA TYR A 133 14.93 -16.43 19.27
C TYR A 133 14.02 -17.51 19.87
N ASP A 134 12.86 -17.14 20.44
CA ASP A 134 12.09 -18.03 21.34
C ASP A 134 10.99 -18.85 20.66
N ASP A 135 10.70 -18.57 19.37
CA ASP A 135 9.88 -19.34 18.40
C ASP A 135 9.07 -18.38 17.50
N PRO A 136 9.27 -18.35 16.16
CA PRO A 136 8.55 -17.47 15.24
C PRO A 136 7.05 -17.76 15.11
N THR A 137 6.55 -18.85 15.69
CA THR A 137 5.12 -19.21 15.68
C THR A 137 4.34 -18.67 16.88
N LYS A 138 5.03 -18.15 17.92
CA LYS A 138 4.37 -17.61 19.11
C LYS A 138 4.00 -16.14 18.96
N PRO A 139 2.90 -15.68 19.61
CA PRO A 139 2.58 -14.26 19.69
C PRO A 139 3.76 -13.50 20.32
N GLN A 140 4.16 -12.38 19.72
CA GLN A 140 5.17 -11.49 20.29
C GLN A 140 4.60 -10.80 21.52
N ASP A 141 4.54 -11.50 22.64
CA ASP A 141 4.35 -10.89 23.94
C ASP A 141 5.69 -10.35 24.45
N GLY A 142 5.64 -9.42 25.40
CA GLY A 142 6.83 -8.70 25.88
C GLY A 142 7.94 -9.57 26.49
N SER A 143 7.81 -10.90 26.53
CA SER A 143 8.83 -11.86 26.99
C SER A 143 9.69 -12.46 25.88
N THR A 144 9.35 -12.21 24.60
CA THR A 144 10.11 -12.71 23.44
C THR A 144 11.51 -12.11 23.40
N THR A 145 12.53 -12.94 23.23
CA THR A 145 13.92 -12.51 23.06
C THR A 145 14.36 -12.55 21.61
N TYR A 146 15.31 -11.67 21.27
CA TYR A 146 15.77 -11.43 19.92
C TYR A 146 17.29 -11.47 19.86
N THR A 147 17.83 -12.06 18.80
CA THR A 147 19.28 -12.14 18.53
C THR A 147 19.59 -11.70 17.11
N LEU A 148 20.86 -11.54 16.79
CA LEU A 148 21.32 -11.45 15.40
C LEU A 148 21.09 -12.78 14.68
N PHE A 149 20.84 -12.72 13.37
CA PHE A 149 20.72 -13.92 12.53
C PHE A 149 22.02 -14.72 12.51
N PRO A 150 21.94 -16.06 12.38
CA PRO A 150 23.11 -16.93 12.50
C PRO A 150 24.05 -16.89 11.29
N SER A 151 23.62 -16.35 10.15
CA SER A 151 24.39 -16.31 8.90
C SER A 151 23.98 -15.15 8.00
N LEU A 152 24.87 -14.74 7.09
CA LEU A 152 24.53 -13.75 6.05
C LEU A 152 23.42 -14.26 5.12
N ASP A 153 23.35 -15.56 4.89
CA ASP A 153 22.23 -16.18 4.17
C ASP A 153 20.89 -15.88 4.86
N ALA A 154 20.83 -16.09 6.18
CA ALA A 154 19.63 -15.78 6.94
C ALA A 154 19.32 -14.27 6.95
N PHE A 155 20.32 -13.42 7.20
CA PHE A 155 20.15 -11.96 7.14
C PHE A 155 19.62 -11.51 5.78
N SER A 156 20.27 -11.91 4.69
CA SER A 156 19.93 -11.46 3.34
C SER A 156 18.55 -11.98 2.90
N LYS A 157 18.19 -13.23 3.24
CA LYS A 157 16.87 -13.78 2.95
C LYS A 157 15.75 -13.02 3.67
N GLN A 158 15.93 -12.68 4.95
CA GLN A 158 14.92 -11.89 5.67
C GLN A 158 14.90 -10.42 5.20
N ASN A 159 16.06 -9.84 4.91
CA ASN A 159 16.15 -8.49 4.36
C ASN A 159 15.51 -8.35 2.97
N ARG A 160 15.40 -9.44 2.17
CA ARG A 160 14.58 -9.44 0.94
C ARG A 160 13.12 -9.12 1.20
N TRP A 161 12.56 -9.58 2.32
CA TRP A 161 11.19 -9.23 2.69
C TRP A 161 11.06 -7.73 2.99
N MET A 162 12.00 -7.14 3.74
CA MET A 162 12.03 -5.69 3.91
C MET A 162 12.29 -4.95 2.60
N GLU A 163 13.09 -5.50 1.71
CA GLU A 163 13.30 -4.96 0.37
C GLU A 163 11.99 -4.94 -0.44
N LEU A 164 11.16 -5.98 -0.34
CA LEU A 164 9.81 -5.94 -0.91
C LEU A 164 8.97 -4.81 -0.31
N MET A 165 9.20 -4.40 0.94
CA MET A 165 8.44 -3.31 1.55
C MET A 165 9.02 -1.90 1.29
N THR A 166 10.30 -1.82 0.92
CA THR A 166 11.05 -0.54 0.86
C THR A 166 11.60 -0.21 -0.54
N SER A 167 11.74 -1.20 -1.43
CA SER A 167 12.33 -1.05 -2.75
C SER A 167 11.42 -0.34 -3.74
N LYS A 168 11.98 0.60 -4.50
CA LYS A 168 11.25 1.31 -5.58
C LYS A 168 10.66 0.41 -6.68
N TYR A 169 11.07 -0.86 -6.74
CA TYR A 169 10.61 -1.85 -7.72
C TYR A 169 9.55 -2.80 -7.15
N SER A 170 9.11 -2.62 -5.90
CA SER A 170 8.14 -3.51 -5.27
C SER A 170 6.73 -3.37 -5.84
N LYS A 171 6.02 -4.51 -5.96
CA LYS A 171 4.59 -4.56 -6.29
C LYS A 171 3.69 -3.82 -5.30
N TYR A 172 4.07 -3.75 -4.01
CA TYR A 172 3.30 -3.06 -2.96
C TYR A 172 3.46 -1.53 -3.03
N LEU A 173 4.48 -1.06 -3.75
CA LEU A 173 4.88 0.35 -3.83
C LEU A 173 4.54 0.98 -5.18
N ASP A 174 4.21 0.18 -6.19
CA ASP A 174 3.84 0.69 -7.50
C ASP A 174 2.39 1.18 -7.45
N ILE A 175 2.20 2.49 -7.21
CA ILE A 175 0.94 3.12 -7.58
C ILE A 175 0.85 2.99 -9.08
N ILE A 176 0.04 2.02 -9.53
CA ILE A 176 -0.19 1.74 -10.94
C ILE A 176 -0.19 3.04 -11.75
N THR A 177 0.82 3.19 -12.59
CA THR A 177 0.91 4.31 -13.55
C THR A 177 0.02 4.08 -14.77
N ARG A 178 -1.08 3.33 -14.64
CA ARG A 178 -2.10 3.24 -15.68
C ARG A 178 -2.98 4.48 -15.66
N GLY A 179 -2.38 5.50 -16.26
CA GLY A 179 -2.96 6.69 -16.86
C GLY A 179 -2.02 7.29 -17.92
N SER A 180 -0.83 6.70 -18.12
CA SER A 180 0.03 7.01 -19.27
C SER A 180 -0.34 6.08 -20.43
N THR A 181 -1.43 6.37 -21.13
CA THR A 181 -1.65 5.81 -22.47
C THR A 181 -0.65 6.45 -23.42
N LYS A 182 0.59 5.97 -23.45
CA LYS A 182 1.64 6.30 -24.45
C LYS A 182 2.09 7.77 -24.59
N ASP A 183 1.37 8.77 -24.05
CA ASP A 183 1.67 10.19 -24.25
C ASP A 183 2.34 10.82 -23.03
N ARG A 184 3.62 11.18 -23.19
CA ARG A 184 4.47 11.86 -22.19
C ARG A 184 4.15 13.36 -22.04
N GLY A 185 2.87 13.74 -22.11
CA GLY A 185 2.44 15.13 -21.90
C GLY A 185 2.31 15.47 -20.42
N LYS A 186 2.96 16.55 -19.94
CA LYS A 186 2.82 17.05 -18.55
C LYS A 186 1.35 17.27 -18.15
N ALA A 187 0.45 17.56 -19.09
CA ALA A 187 -0.98 17.73 -18.86
C ALA A 187 -1.72 16.41 -18.54
N ILE A 188 -1.25 15.27 -19.07
CA ILE A 188 -1.86 13.94 -18.87
C ILE A 188 -1.40 13.34 -17.54
N ILE A 189 -0.12 13.51 -17.18
CA ILE A 189 0.42 13.16 -15.86
C ILE A 189 -0.35 13.87 -14.73
N ARG A 190 -0.80 15.12 -14.97
CA ARG A 190 -1.59 15.92 -14.03
C ARG A 190 -3.02 15.41 -13.81
N LYS A 191 -3.51 14.44 -14.58
CA LYS A 191 -4.87 13.87 -14.48
C LYS A 191 -4.94 12.49 -13.81
N ASN A 192 -3.84 11.99 -13.24
CA ASN A 192 -3.85 10.75 -12.45
C ASN A 192 -4.28 11.05 -11.00
N TYR A 193 -5.59 11.22 -10.84
CA TYR A 193 -6.21 11.73 -9.62
C TYR A 193 -6.15 10.74 -8.46
N PHE A 194 -6.37 9.46 -8.73
CA PHE A 194 -6.30 8.43 -7.69
C PHE A 194 -4.88 8.31 -7.13
N ARG A 195 -3.84 8.35 -7.98
CA ARG A 195 -2.45 8.44 -7.50
C ARG A 195 -2.21 9.66 -6.64
N ASN A 196 -2.76 10.82 -7.00
CA ASN A 196 -2.60 12.03 -6.20
C ASN A 196 -3.27 11.87 -4.82
N ASP A 197 -4.48 11.32 -4.76
CA ASP A 197 -5.17 11.01 -3.49
C ASP A 197 -4.35 10.06 -2.62
N LEU A 198 -3.93 8.92 -3.18
CA LEU A 198 -3.10 7.92 -2.50
C LEU A 198 -1.77 8.50 -1.99
N THR A 199 -1.10 9.32 -2.81
CA THR A 199 0.17 9.97 -2.46
C THR A 199 -0.03 10.97 -1.32
N ASN A 200 -1.12 11.74 -1.33
CA ASN A 200 -1.41 12.68 -0.26
C ASN A 200 -1.77 11.99 1.06
N ILE A 201 -2.51 10.88 1.02
CA ILE A 201 -2.78 10.08 2.21
C ILE A 201 -1.47 9.56 2.80
N CYS A 202 -0.60 9.02 1.95
CA CYS A 202 0.71 8.55 2.36
C CYS A 202 1.63 9.66 2.90
N ASN A 203 1.68 10.85 2.27
CA ASN A 203 2.45 11.97 2.82
C ASN A 203 1.96 12.38 4.21
N ASN A 204 0.72 12.05 4.55
CA ASN A 204 0.11 12.26 5.84
C ASN A 204 0.13 10.98 6.71
N LEU A 205 1.21 10.20 6.66
CA LEU A 205 1.42 8.98 7.47
C LEU A 205 0.37 7.88 7.28
N GLY A 206 -0.22 7.77 6.09
CA GLY A 206 -1.09 6.65 5.72
C GLY A 206 -2.49 6.70 6.36
N CYS A 207 -3.29 5.68 6.09
CA CYS A 207 -4.63 5.51 6.60
C CYS A 207 -5.11 4.06 6.55
N VAL A 208 -5.73 3.62 7.64
CA VAL A 208 -6.45 2.35 7.80
C VAL A 208 -7.89 2.62 8.27
N SER A 209 -8.82 1.79 7.83
CA SER A 209 -10.22 1.82 8.29
C SER A 209 -10.56 0.48 8.95
N THR A 210 -11.37 0.52 10.01
CA THR A 210 -11.83 -0.69 10.71
C THR A 210 -12.87 -1.48 9.92
N THR A 211 -13.55 -0.84 8.98
CA THR A 211 -14.59 -1.46 8.15
C THR A 211 -14.20 -1.44 6.68
N LYS A 212 -14.36 -2.58 6.02
CA LYS A 212 -14.17 -2.69 4.57
C LYS A 212 -15.14 -1.76 3.83
N GLU A 213 -14.62 -0.98 2.88
CA GLU A 213 -15.44 -0.24 1.94
C GLU A 213 -15.92 -1.13 0.80
N ASN A 214 -17.22 -1.05 0.49
CA ASN A 214 -17.76 -1.64 -0.73
C ASN A 214 -17.87 -0.54 -1.78
N ILE A 215 -17.02 -0.61 -2.79
CA ILE A 215 -17.05 0.27 -3.95
C ILE A 215 -17.54 -0.57 -5.12
N PRO A 216 -18.70 -0.26 -5.74
CA PRO A 216 -19.10 -0.93 -6.97
C PRO A 216 -18.05 -0.59 -8.04
N LEU A 217 -17.42 -1.61 -8.62
CA LEU A 217 -16.45 -1.44 -9.70
C LEU A 217 -17.03 -2.00 -11.00
N PRO A 218 -16.98 -1.25 -12.11
CA PRO A 218 -17.31 -1.81 -13.41
C PRO A 218 -16.28 -2.88 -13.79
N GLU A 219 -16.69 -3.82 -14.64
CA GLU A 219 -15.75 -4.78 -15.23
C GLU A 219 -14.70 -4.03 -16.07
N TYR A 220 -13.46 -4.49 -16.00
CA TYR A 220 -12.36 -3.85 -16.72
C TYR A 220 -12.35 -4.26 -18.19
N ASP A 221 -12.26 -3.28 -19.09
CA ASP A 221 -12.02 -3.43 -20.53
C ASP A 221 -10.78 -2.62 -20.93
N ALA A 222 -9.99 -3.15 -21.86
CA ALA A 222 -8.81 -2.46 -22.38
C ALA A 222 -9.16 -1.32 -23.34
N ASN A 223 -10.40 -1.29 -23.87
CA ASN A 223 -10.93 -0.23 -24.71
C ASN A 223 -11.54 0.90 -23.86
N ASP A 224 -11.00 2.10 -24.03
CA ASP A 224 -11.35 3.27 -23.23
C ASP A 224 -12.79 3.76 -23.44
N ASP A 225 -13.34 3.62 -24.65
CA ASP A 225 -14.71 4.02 -24.98
C ASP A 225 -15.73 3.08 -24.33
N LYS A 226 -15.44 1.78 -24.35
CA LYS A 226 -16.24 0.79 -23.62
C LYS A 226 -16.18 1.05 -22.12
N MET A 227 -14.99 1.33 -21.58
CA MET A 227 -14.86 1.70 -20.16
C MET A 227 -15.68 2.94 -19.82
N ASN A 228 -15.65 3.98 -20.65
CA ASN A 228 -16.46 5.19 -20.44
C ASN A 228 -17.97 4.92 -20.42
N SER A 229 -18.44 3.87 -21.10
CA SER A 229 -19.86 3.47 -21.10
C SER A 229 -20.26 2.58 -19.91
N LEU A 230 -19.32 1.87 -19.29
CA LEU A 230 -19.56 0.98 -18.14
C LEU A 230 -19.52 1.73 -16.80
N VAL A 231 -18.70 2.77 -16.72
CA VAL A 231 -18.48 3.61 -15.54
C VAL A 231 -19.72 4.41 -15.03
N PRO A 232 -20.61 4.97 -15.87
CA PRO A 232 -21.71 5.85 -15.45
C PRO A 232 -22.70 5.23 -14.45
N ASN A 233 -22.75 3.89 -14.38
CA ASN A 233 -23.64 3.12 -13.53
C ASN A 233 -22.96 2.50 -12.30
N SER A 234 -21.67 2.76 -12.06
CA SER A 234 -20.87 2.09 -11.02
C SER A 234 -20.14 3.07 -10.10
N SER A 235 -20.67 4.27 -9.91
CA SER A 235 -19.84 5.34 -9.36
C SER A 235 -19.53 5.22 -7.84
N PRO A 236 -18.26 5.45 -7.43
CA PRO A 236 -17.81 5.59 -6.06
C PRO A 236 -18.08 7.02 -5.58
N TYR A 237 -19.34 7.47 -5.63
CA TYR A 237 -19.65 8.85 -5.26
C TYR A 237 -19.48 9.14 -3.76
N PHE A 238 -19.08 8.14 -2.96
CA PHE A 238 -18.77 8.38 -1.56
C PHE A 238 -17.81 7.32 -0.97
N PRO A 239 -16.48 7.44 -1.15
CA PRO A 239 -15.56 6.66 -0.33
C PRO A 239 -15.86 6.97 1.12
N LYS A 240 -15.96 5.96 1.98
CA LYS A 240 -16.37 6.16 3.37
C LYS A 240 -15.19 6.56 4.26
N SER A 241 -13.96 6.16 3.94
CA SER A 241 -12.81 6.25 4.85
C SER A 241 -11.60 6.91 4.19
N CYS A 242 -10.58 6.17 3.78
CA CYS A 242 -9.25 6.74 3.51
C CYS A 242 -9.19 7.62 2.27
N LEU A 243 -10.07 7.41 1.29
CA LEU A 243 -10.12 8.19 0.04
C LEU A 243 -10.91 9.52 0.16
N GLN A 244 -11.42 9.88 1.35
CA GLN A 244 -12.04 11.20 1.58
C GLN A 244 -11.01 12.32 1.78
N THR A 245 -10.07 12.41 0.84
CA THR A 245 -9.01 13.41 0.88
C THR A 245 -9.57 14.81 0.57
N PRO A 246 -8.84 15.88 0.91
CA PRO A 246 -9.20 17.20 0.42
C PRO A 246 -9.16 17.35 -1.11
N TYR A 247 -8.36 16.52 -1.81
CA TYR A 247 -8.37 16.46 -3.28
C TYR A 247 -9.67 15.87 -3.81
N TYR A 248 -10.15 14.78 -3.20
CA TYR A 248 -11.48 14.24 -3.49
C TYR A 248 -12.56 15.29 -3.27
N SER A 249 -12.56 15.99 -2.12
CA SER A 249 -13.51 17.08 -1.86
C SER A 249 -13.39 18.24 -2.86
N LYS A 250 -12.19 18.60 -3.31
CA LYS A 250 -12.01 19.65 -4.32
C LYS A 250 -12.65 19.26 -5.66
N HIS A 251 -12.37 18.05 -6.14
CA HIS A 251 -12.72 17.63 -7.50
C HIS A 251 -14.08 16.96 -7.62
N MET A 252 -14.58 16.38 -6.53
CA MET A 252 -15.87 15.72 -6.48
C MET A 252 -16.89 16.64 -5.79
N MET A 253 -16.67 17.07 -4.54
CA MET A 253 -17.72 17.67 -3.71
C MET A 253 -17.22 18.56 -2.56
N LYS A 254 -17.68 19.81 -2.50
CA LYS A 254 -17.68 20.63 -1.27
C LYS A 254 -19.06 20.53 -0.61
N PHE A 255 -19.34 19.43 0.08
CA PHE A 255 -20.59 19.27 0.81
C PHE A 255 -20.52 19.93 2.20
N ASN A 256 -21.50 20.76 2.52
CA ASN A 256 -21.83 21.10 3.89
C ASN A 256 -22.69 19.98 4.53
N ASP A 257 -23.00 20.09 5.83
CA ASP A 257 -23.78 19.08 6.54
C ASP A 257 -25.21 18.88 5.99
N GLU A 258 -25.80 19.90 5.38
CA GLU A 258 -27.11 19.79 4.72
C GLU A 258 -27.02 19.03 3.39
N ASP A 259 -25.98 19.30 2.60
CA ASP A 259 -25.74 18.57 1.36
C ASP A 259 -25.47 17.08 1.69
N LEU A 260 -24.72 16.78 2.75
CA LEU A 260 -24.54 15.40 3.22
C LEU A 260 -25.87 14.71 3.52
N LYS A 261 -26.82 15.38 4.20
CA LYS A 261 -28.16 14.82 4.45
C LYS A 261 -28.95 14.63 3.15
N GLN A 262 -28.84 15.57 2.21
CA GLN A 262 -29.50 15.47 0.92
C GLN A 262 -28.97 14.30 0.08
N TYR A 263 -27.65 14.08 0.05
CA TYR A 263 -26.99 13.11 -0.84
C TYR A 263 -26.70 11.73 -0.21
N ARG A 264 -26.52 11.63 1.11
CA ARG A 264 -26.41 10.33 1.84
C ARG A 264 -27.72 9.86 2.47
N GLY A 265 -28.68 10.76 2.58
CA GLY A 265 -29.97 10.51 3.21
C GLY A 265 -29.94 10.87 4.69
N THR A 266 -31.09 11.31 5.19
CA THR A 266 -31.24 11.87 6.54
C THR A 266 -30.85 10.88 7.65
N ASN A 267 -31.00 9.58 7.39
CA ASN A 267 -30.64 8.48 8.30
C ASN A 267 -29.46 7.63 7.79
N ASN A 268 -28.68 8.13 6.83
CA ASN A 268 -27.60 7.44 6.13
C ASN A 268 -28.02 6.08 5.56
N ILE A 269 -28.42 6.10 4.29
CA ILE A 269 -28.88 4.91 3.56
C ILE A 269 -27.81 3.83 3.38
N LEU A 270 -26.54 4.16 3.62
CA LEU A 270 -25.41 3.24 3.51
C LEU A 270 -25.07 2.51 4.82
N SER A 271 -25.92 2.61 5.84
CA SER A 271 -25.78 1.90 7.11
C SER A 271 -25.81 0.38 6.91
N ALA A 272 -24.94 -0.35 7.63
CA ALA A 272 -24.93 -1.82 7.59
C ALA A 272 -26.23 -2.43 8.15
N ASP A 273 -26.91 -1.71 9.05
CA ASP A 273 -28.14 -2.14 9.72
C ASP A 273 -29.40 -1.50 9.09
N LEU A 274 -29.32 -1.09 7.82
CA LEU A 274 -30.46 -0.48 7.13
C LEU A 274 -31.63 -1.47 7.01
N ASP A 275 -32.75 -1.16 7.66
CA ASP A 275 -34.04 -1.75 7.31
C ASP A 275 -34.78 -0.83 6.34
N ILE A 276 -34.81 -1.22 5.07
CA ILE A 276 -35.41 -0.42 3.99
C ILE A 276 -36.91 -0.16 4.21
N THR A 277 -37.61 -1.09 4.87
CA THR A 277 -39.05 -0.94 5.15
C THR A 277 -39.29 0.14 6.21
N THR A 278 -38.49 0.12 7.27
CA THR A 278 -38.54 1.16 8.30
C THR A 278 -38.08 2.49 7.72
N TYR A 279 -36.98 2.49 6.96
CA TYR A 279 -36.42 3.67 6.32
C TYR A 279 -37.45 4.41 5.46
N CYS A 280 -38.21 3.67 4.64
CA CYS A 280 -39.24 4.21 3.74
C CYS A 280 -40.65 4.20 4.31
N SER A 281 -40.80 4.09 5.64
CA SER A 281 -42.10 4.22 6.29
C SER A 281 -42.64 5.66 6.21
N ALA A 282 -43.97 5.81 6.19
CA ALA A 282 -44.63 7.12 6.14
C ALA A 282 -44.14 8.08 7.24
N LYS A 283 -43.94 7.55 8.46
CA LYS A 283 -43.40 8.30 9.60
C LYS A 283 -42.00 8.87 9.33
N ASN A 284 -41.11 8.05 8.77
CA ASN A 284 -39.75 8.50 8.48
C ASN A 284 -39.71 9.48 7.29
N ILE A 285 -40.55 9.27 6.28
CA ILE A 285 -40.71 10.22 5.16
C ILE A 285 -41.12 11.60 5.67
N GLU A 286 -42.04 11.70 6.63
CA GLU A 286 -42.40 12.98 7.25
C GLU A 286 -41.24 13.62 8.01
N ILE A 287 -40.44 12.83 8.73
CA ILE A 287 -39.23 13.29 9.41
C ILE A 287 -38.23 13.86 8.39
N TYR A 288 -38.03 13.18 7.27
CA TYR A 288 -37.11 13.63 6.20
C TYR A 288 -37.59 14.92 5.56
N LYS A 289 -38.88 15.02 5.22
CA LYS A 289 -39.50 16.25 4.70
C LYS A 289 -39.31 17.42 5.66
N LYS A 290 -39.51 17.20 6.96
CA LYS A 290 -39.32 18.24 7.98
C LYS A 290 -37.85 18.63 8.15
N GLY A 291 -36.93 17.66 8.04
CA GLY A 291 -35.50 17.86 8.22
C GLY A 291 -34.81 18.54 7.03
N LEU A 292 -35.27 18.28 5.81
CA LEU A 292 -34.68 18.80 4.57
C LEU A 292 -35.50 19.95 3.94
N GLY A 293 -36.75 20.15 4.36
CA GLY A 293 -37.65 21.14 3.77
C GLY A 293 -37.77 20.96 2.26
N ASP A 294 -37.60 22.06 1.51
CA ASP A 294 -37.69 22.09 0.05
C ASP A 294 -36.63 21.23 -0.65
N LYS A 295 -35.53 20.90 0.03
CA LYS A 295 -34.46 20.04 -0.52
C LYS A 295 -34.86 18.56 -0.54
N TYR A 296 -35.91 18.16 0.18
CA TYR A 296 -36.38 16.76 0.19
C TYR A 296 -36.69 16.24 -1.22
N ASP A 297 -37.24 17.10 -2.08
CA ASP A 297 -37.61 16.72 -3.43
C ASP A 297 -36.42 16.36 -4.34
N LYS A 298 -35.21 16.77 -3.94
CA LYS A 298 -33.94 16.45 -4.58
C LYS A 298 -33.03 15.64 -3.65
N SER A 299 -33.60 14.86 -2.74
CA SER A 299 -32.86 14.03 -1.79
C SER A 299 -32.81 12.56 -2.20
N ILE A 300 -31.76 11.86 -1.77
CA ILE A 300 -31.66 10.40 -1.96
C ILE A 300 -32.76 9.66 -1.18
N ASP A 301 -33.23 10.23 -0.05
CA ASP A 301 -34.32 9.67 0.75
C ASP A 301 -35.57 9.49 -0.11
N LYS A 302 -35.99 10.56 -0.78
CA LYS A 302 -37.12 10.53 -1.71
C LYS A 302 -36.84 9.58 -2.87
N PHE A 303 -35.65 9.69 -3.47
CA PHE A 303 -35.28 8.93 -4.65
C PHE A 303 -35.36 7.42 -4.43
N VAL A 304 -34.82 6.92 -3.31
CA VAL A 304 -34.91 5.49 -2.99
C VAL A 304 -36.31 5.10 -2.58
N CYS A 305 -36.97 5.87 -1.71
CA CYS A 305 -38.29 5.47 -1.21
C CYS A 305 -39.36 5.51 -2.28
N GLU A 306 -39.21 6.31 -3.33
CA GLU A 306 -40.04 6.22 -4.53
C GLU A 306 -39.90 4.88 -5.25
N LYS A 307 -38.77 4.19 -5.15
CA LYS A 307 -38.55 2.89 -5.80
C LYS A 307 -39.01 1.71 -4.93
N ILE A 308 -39.37 1.97 -3.67
CA ILE A 308 -39.87 0.96 -2.73
C ILE A 308 -41.39 0.91 -2.76
N GLY A 309 -41.95 -0.29 -2.90
CA GLY A 309 -43.40 -0.53 -2.92
C GLY A 309 -43.81 -1.60 -3.93
N GLU A 310 -45.11 -1.78 -4.09
CA GLU A 310 -45.68 -2.72 -5.05
C GLU A 310 -45.93 -2.03 -6.40
N GLY A 311 -45.59 -2.71 -7.50
CA GLY A 311 -45.93 -2.26 -8.85
C GLY A 311 -44.74 -2.23 -9.82
N LYS A 312 -45.02 -1.73 -11.03
CA LYS A 312 -44.06 -1.66 -12.14
C LYS A 312 -42.83 -0.82 -11.76
N GLY A 313 -41.63 -1.40 -11.90
CA GLY A 313 -40.37 -0.70 -11.60
C GLY A 313 -40.14 -0.45 -10.11
N LYS A 314 -40.89 -1.12 -9.22
CA LYS A 314 -40.75 -1.00 -7.76
C LYS A 314 -40.13 -2.26 -7.17
N CYS A 315 -39.59 -2.10 -5.97
CA CYS A 315 -38.94 -3.15 -5.22
C CYS A 315 -39.57 -3.32 -3.83
N ILE A 316 -39.65 -4.57 -3.37
CA ILE A 316 -40.13 -4.93 -2.03
C ILE A 316 -39.06 -5.73 -1.29
N LYS A 317 -38.99 -5.56 0.03
CA LYS A 317 -38.11 -6.36 0.88
C LYS A 317 -38.48 -7.85 0.75
N ASP A 318 -37.47 -8.71 0.62
CA ASP A 318 -37.71 -10.17 0.60
C ASP A 318 -38.21 -10.61 2.00
N PRO A 319 -39.40 -11.22 2.12
CA PRO A 319 -39.93 -11.70 3.40
C PRO A 319 -39.04 -12.75 4.07
N SER A 320 -38.23 -13.45 3.28
CA SER A 320 -37.43 -14.60 3.70
C SER A 320 -35.99 -14.23 4.05
N ASN A 321 -35.52 -13.06 3.60
CA ASN A 321 -34.15 -12.62 3.83
C ASN A 321 -34.06 -11.09 3.87
N SER A 322 -33.81 -10.53 5.07
CA SER A 322 -33.72 -9.09 5.29
C SER A 322 -32.61 -8.39 4.49
N LYS A 323 -31.63 -9.13 3.97
CA LYS A 323 -30.55 -8.61 3.11
C LYS A 323 -30.87 -8.63 1.62
N LYS A 324 -32.05 -9.13 1.23
CA LYS A 324 -32.49 -9.19 -0.16
C LYS A 324 -33.69 -8.31 -0.43
N ILE A 325 -33.75 -7.84 -1.67
CA ILE A 325 -34.86 -7.06 -2.20
C ILE A 325 -35.31 -7.65 -3.53
N ILE A 326 -36.62 -7.72 -3.74
CA ILE A 326 -37.23 -8.25 -4.95
C ILE A 326 -37.70 -7.05 -5.78
N CYS A 327 -37.04 -6.82 -6.91
CA CYS A 327 -37.36 -5.74 -7.83
C CYS A 327 -38.15 -6.27 -9.03
N THR A 328 -39.19 -5.52 -9.42
CA THR A 328 -40.00 -5.81 -10.60
C THR A 328 -39.45 -5.02 -11.78
N ASP A 329 -38.97 -5.70 -12.82
CA ASP A 329 -38.45 -5.06 -14.02
C ASP A 329 -39.57 -4.28 -14.73
N ALA A 330 -39.30 -3.04 -15.11
CA ALA A 330 -40.29 -2.19 -15.78
C ALA A 330 -40.44 -2.53 -17.28
N ASN A 331 -39.46 -3.22 -17.87
CA ASN A 331 -39.32 -3.39 -19.31
C ASN A 331 -39.36 -4.86 -19.73
N GLU A 332 -39.23 -5.80 -18.78
CA GLU A 332 -39.22 -7.23 -19.06
C GLU A 332 -40.49 -7.92 -18.54
N LYS A 333 -41.12 -8.72 -19.39
CA LYS A 333 -42.28 -9.56 -19.05
C LYS A 333 -41.96 -11.03 -19.28
N ASP A 334 -42.47 -11.89 -18.41
CA ASP A 334 -42.43 -13.33 -18.58
C ASP A 334 -43.41 -13.79 -19.67
N GLU A 335 -43.36 -15.09 -19.98
CA GLU A 335 -44.21 -15.76 -20.97
C GLU A 335 -45.72 -15.60 -20.68
N ASN A 336 -46.07 -15.27 -19.44
CA ASN A 336 -47.44 -15.06 -18.98
C ASN A 336 -47.83 -13.56 -18.97
N GLY A 337 -46.97 -12.68 -19.47
CA GLY A 337 -47.20 -11.23 -19.53
C GLY A 337 -47.04 -10.49 -18.21
N ASN A 338 -46.58 -11.17 -17.14
CA ASN A 338 -46.26 -10.55 -15.85
C ASN A 338 -44.86 -9.96 -15.89
N TYR A 339 -44.64 -8.87 -15.16
CA TYR A 339 -43.30 -8.30 -15.07
C TYR A 339 -42.34 -9.23 -14.32
N VAL A 340 -41.13 -9.39 -14.88
CA VAL A 340 -40.10 -10.25 -14.29
C VAL A 340 -39.67 -9.70 -12.94
N LYS A 341 -39.58 -10.57 -11.94
CA LYS A 341 -39.10 -10.24 -10.59
C LYS A 341 -37.70 -10.79 -10.41
N ARG A 342 -36.78 -9.96 -9.93
CA ARG A 342 -35.38 -10.32 -9.66
C ARG A 342 -35.04 -10.05 -8.21
N ALA A 343 -34.43 -11.04 -7.55
CA ALA A 343 -33.88 -10.87 -6.23
C ALA A 343 -32.46 -10.28 -6.34
N LEU A 344 -32.22 -9.17 -5.63
CA LEU A 344 -30.94 -8.47 -5.54
C LEU A 344 -30.52 -8.39 -4.08
N ASP A 345 -29.21 -8.32 -3.82
CA ASP A 345 -28.73 -7.94 -2.50
C ASP A 345 -29.06 -6.47 -2.24
N LEU A 346 -29.52 -6.16 -1.03
CA LEU A 346 -29.96 -4.81 -0.64
C LEU A 346 -28.83 -3.78 -0.84
N SER A 347 -27.59 -4.15 -0.55
CA SER A 347 -26.43 -3.28 -0.77
C SER A 347 -26.26 -2.89 -2.24
N ASP A 348 -26.50 -3.83 -3.15
CA ASP A 348 -26.32 -3.62 -4.58
C ASP A 348 -27.43 -2.74 -5.14
N PHE A 349 -28.66 -2.94 -4.68
CA PHE A 349 -29.79 -2.06 -4.97
C PHE A 349 -29.51 -0.62 -4.51
N ILE A 350 -29.10 -0.42 -3.26
CA ILE A 350 -28.80 0.91 -2.71
C ILE A 350 -27.66 1.58 -3.48
N ASN A 351 -26.60 0.85 -3.79
CA ASN A 351 -25.48 1.36 -4.59
C ASN A 351 -25.94 1.81 -5.99
N ALA A 352 -26.81 1.03 -6.64
CA ALA A 352 -27.37 1.39 -7.94
C ALA A 352 -28.23 2.66 -7.87
N GLN A 353 -29.10 2.78 -6.86
CA GLN A 353 -29.94 3.97 -6.68
C GLN A 353 -29.12 5.23 -6.36
N LEU A 354 -28.08 5.09 -5.53
CA LEU A 354 -27.13 6.16 -5.26
C LEU A 354 -26.43 6.60 -6.55
N SER A 355 -25.97 5.67 -7.38
CA SER A 355 -25.34 6.00 -8.67
C SER A 355 -26.30 6.78 -9.58
N GLU A 356 -27.55 6.32 -9.72
CA GLU A 356 -28.58 6.96 -10.55
C GLU A 356 -28.93 8.37 -10.04
N PHE A 357 -29.15 8.51 -8.73
CA PHE A 357 -29.44 9.79 -8.07
C PHE A 357 -28.30 10.78 -8.26
N ASN A 358 -27.07 10.35 -8.00
CA ASN A 358 -25.89 11.19 -8.06
C ASN A 358 -25.60 11.71 -9.48
N THR A 359 -25.74 10.85 -10.50
CA THR A 359 -25.64 11.26 -11.91
C THR A 359 -26.71 12.30 -12.28
N LYS A 360 -27.87 12.28 -11.64
CA LYS A 360 -28.99 13.19 -11.94
C LYS A 360 -28.92 14.52 -11.19
N TYR A 361 -28.40 14.54 -9.96
CA TYR A 361 -28.56 15.69 -9.05
C TYR A 361 -27.25 16.29 -8.52
N ILE A 362 -26.08 15.72 -8.80
CA ILE A 362 -24.81 16.35 -8.41
C ILE A 362 -24.36 17.32 -9.50
N GLU A 363 -24.15 18.57 -9.07
CA GLU A 363 -23.51 19.61 -9.87
C GLU A 363 -21.98 19.59 -9.69
N ALA A 364 -21.29 20.29 -10.59
CA ALA A 364 -19.84 20.48 -10.57
C ALA A 364 -19.28 21.07 -9.26
N GLY A 365 -18.04 20.74 -8.91
CA GLY A 365 -17.28 21.38 -7.83
C GLY A 365 -16.80 22.81 -8.14
N THR A 366 -15.88 23.32 -7.30
CA THR A 366 -15.51 24.76 -7.16
C THR A 366 -14.34 25.28 -8.00
N ASP A 367 -13.74 24.46 -8.88
CA ASP A 367 -12.87 24.98 -9.97
C ASP A 367 -13.82 25.20 -11.16
N ASP A 368 -13.98 26.44 -11.62
CA ASP A 368 -15.02 26.94 -12.56
C ASP A 368 -15.09 26.24 -13.96
N GLU A 369 -14.44 25.10 -14.16
CA GLU A 369 -14.43 24.34 -15.42
C GLU A 369 -14.69 22.83 -15.23
N ASN A 370 -15.87 22.50 -14.69
CA ASN A 370 -16.55 21.20 -14.80
C ASN A 370 -16.56 20.29 -13.56
N TYR A 371 -17.75 19.74 -13.36
CA TYR A 371 -17.99 18.41 -12.84
C TYR A 371 -17.08 17.45 -13.60
N SER A 372 -16.08 16.91 -12.94
CA SER A 372 -15.15 16.05 -13.64
C SER A 372 -15.69 14.63 -13.60
N ILE A 373 -16.71 14.35 -14.44
CA ILE A 373 -16.98 12.99 -14.95
C ILE A 373 -15.64 12.32 -15.25
N LEU A 374 -14.73 13.07 -15.86
CA LEU A 374 -13.35 12.66 -16.11
C LEU A 374 -12.59 12.25 -14.82
N TYR A 375 -12.66 12.99 -13.72
CA TYR A 375 -12.05 12.60 -12.43
C TYR A 375 -12.61 11.28 -11.93
N ASN A 376 -13.94 11.20 -11.80
CA ASN A 376 -14.61 10.01 -11.29
C ASN A 376 -14.33 8.79 -12.18
N ASN A 377 -14.44 8.97 -13.50
CA ASN A 377 -14.19 7.92 -14.48
C ASN A 377 -12.73 7.47 -14.45
N ASN A 378 -11.77 8.38 -14.29
CA ASN A 378 -10.37 8.01 -14.19
C ASN A 378 -10.10 7.21 -12.92
N ILE A 379 -10.62 7.63 -11.75
CA ILE A 379 -10.49 6.85 -10.51
C ILE A 379 -11.09 5.45 -10.68
N LEU A 380 -12.30 5.35 -11.24
CA LEU A 380 -12.94 4.06 -11.46
C LEU A 380 -12.20 3.17 -12.44
N LYS A 381 -11.71 3.71 -13.55
CA LYS A 381 -10.90 2.96 -14.51
C LYS A 381 -9.65 2.40 -13.85
N GLU A 382 -8.98 3.20 -13.02
CA GLU A 382 -7.79 2.77 -12.28
C GLU A 382 -8.12 1.66 -11.26
N LEU A 383 -9.22 1.79 -10.51
CA LEU A 383 -9.68 0.78 -9.56
C LEU A 383 -10.14 -0.52 -10.27
N SER A 384 -10.88 -0.43 -11.38
CA SER A 384 -11.29 -1.58 -12.20
C SER A 384 -10.09 -2.31 -12.79
N PHE A 385 -9.12 -1.56 -13.31
CA PHE A 385 -7.88 -2.15 -13.79
C PHE A 385 -7.14 -2.91 -12.67
N ARG A 386 -7.01 -2.30 -11.47
CA ARG A 386 -6.44 -2.97 -10.30
C ARG A 386 -7.16 -4.29 -10.00
N ASN A 387 -8.48 -4.24 -9.92
CA ASN A 387 -9.32 -5.41 -9.67
C ASN A 387 -9.13 -6.52 -10.74
N SER A 388 -8.83 -6.16 -12.00
CA SER A 388 -8.53 -7.14 -13.06
C SER A 388 -7.15 -7.77 -12.99
N LYS A 389 -6.17 -7.07 -12.41
CA LYS A 389 -4.76 -7.49 -12.38
C LYS A 389 -4.39 -8.24 -11.11
N TYR A 390 -4.98 -7.84 -9.99
CA TYR A 390 -4.75 -8.43 -8.69
C TYR A 390 -6.02 -9.20 -8.32
N PRO A 391 -6.02 -10.55 -8.42
CA PRO A 391 -7.22 -11.33 -8.22
C PRO A 391 -7.75 -11.16 -6.79
N GLY A 392 -8.92 -10.55 -6.67
CA GLY A 392 -9.68 -10.40 -5.43
C GLY A 392 -11.18 -10.33 -5.73
N PRO A 393 -12.04 -10.53 -4.71
CA PRO A 393 -13.46 -10.22 -4.87
C PRO A 393 -13.60 -8.74 -5.25
N LYS A 394 -14.62 -8.41 -6.06
CA LYS A 394 -14.94 -7.11 -6.71
C LYS A 394 -14.93 -5.83 -5.84
N ASN A 395 -14.53 -5.95 -4.57
CA ASN A 395 -14.63 -4.94 -3.53
C ASN A 395 -13.20 -4.62 -3.06
N LEU A 396 -12.57 -3.64 -3.69
CA LEU A 396 -11.21 -3.19 -3.38
C LEU A 396 -11.26 -1.99 -2.44
N GLN A 397 -10.66 -2.13 -1.26
CA GLN A 397 -10.23 -0.99 -0.44
C GLN A 397 -8.72 -1.13 -0.27
N GLU A 398 -8.02 -0.03 -0.52
CA GLU A 398 -6.57 0.07 -0.31
C GLU A 398 -6.33 0.60 1.10
N VAL A 399 -5.67 -0.21 1.93
CA VAL A 399 -5.01 0.19 3.15
C VAL A 399 -3.67 0.80 2.76
N ILE A 400 -3.43 2.02 3.24
CA ILE A 400 -2.25 2.78 2.86
C ILE A 400 -1.40 2.96 4.10
N PHE A 401 -0.16 2.50 4.04
CA PHE A 401 0.82 2.81 5.07
C PHE A 401 1.90 3.73 4.52
N SER A 402 2.46 4.53 5.40
CA SER A 402 3.70 5.24 5.14
C SER A 402 4.83 4.47 5.79
N MET A 403 5.74 3.97 4.96
CA MET A 403 6.99 3.41 5.43
C MET A 403 7.97 4.55 5.65
N VAL A 404 8.58 4.55 6.83
CA VAL A 404 9.58 5.54 7.23
C VAL A 404 10.76 4.82 7.88
N GLU A 405 11.95 5.32 7.63
CA GLU A 405 13.16 4.89 8.32
C GLU A 405 13.37 5.78 9.54
N ILE A 406 13.83 5.22 10.65
CA ILE A 406 14.13 5.98 11.87
C ILE A 406 15.52 6.61 11.72
N ASP A 407 15.58 7.94 11.88
CA ASP A 407 16.81 8.72 12.00
C ASP A 407 17.42 8.50 13.38
N GLU A 408 18.44 7.65 13.43
CA GLU A 408 19.19 7.28 14.62
C GLU A 408 19.83 8.51 15.30
N THR A 409 20.18 9.54 14.53
CA THR A 409 20.83 10.77 15.05
C THR A 409 19.93 11.58 16.01
N LYS A 410 18.64 11.22 16.13
CA LYS A 410 17.67 11.85 17.04
C LYS A 410 17.50 11.12 18.37
N PHE A 411 18.28 10.07 18.61
CA PHE A 411 18.29 9.32 19.86
C PHE A 411 19.70 9.30 20.47
N SER A 412 19.82 8.74 21.66
CA SER A 412 21.11 8.56 22.32
C SER A 412 22.00 7.61 21.51
N GLU A 413 23.28 7.96 21.33
CA GLU A 413 24.24 7.19 20.53
C GLU A 413 24.41 5.74 21.00
N ASP A 414 24.17 5.46 22.28
CA ASP A 414 24.29 4.13 22.87
C ASP A 414 23.08 3.21 22.57
N LEU A 415 21.98 3.73 22.01
CA LEU A 415 20.77 2.96 21.76
C LEU A 415 20.95 1.95 20.61
N PHE A 416 21.81 2.26 19.67
CA PHE A 416 21.97 1.52 18.42
C PHE A 416 23.34 0.89 18.30
N CYS A 417 23.46 -0.13 17.44
CA CYS A 417 24.73 -0.67 17.00
C CYS A 417 24.77 -0.80 15.48
N THR A 418 25.97 -0.68 14.92
CA THR A 418 26.23 -0.84 13.49
C THR A 418 26.77 -2.24 13.23
N LEU A 419 26.22 -2.92 12.22
CA LEU A 419 26.72 -4.23 11.80
C LEU A 419 28.01 -4.08 10.96
N PRO A 420 28.73 -5.16 10.64
CA PRO A 420 29.93 -5.09 9.79
C PRO A 420 29.70 -4.46 8.41
N TRP A 421 28.44 -4.45 7.96
CA TRP A 421 27.99 -3.81 6.72
C TRP A 421 27.32 -2.45 6.94
N GLY A 422 27.40 -1.89 8.15
CA GLY A 422 26.78 -0.63 8.54
C GLY A 422 25.26 -0.71 8.64
N ASP A 423 24.59 0.37 8.25
CA ASP A 423 23.15 0.60 8.47
C ASP A 423 22.30 0.21 7.26
N MET A 424 22.80 -0.69 6.41
CA MET A 424 22.10 -1.11 5.20
C MET A 424 21.39 -2.45 5.37
N LEU A 425 20.29 -2.62 4.64
CA LEU A 425 19.71 -3.92 4.37
C LEU A 425 20.63 -4.73 3.44
N LEU A 426 20.97 -5.95 3.83
CA LEU A 426 21.71 -6.87 2.98
C LEU A 426 20.80 -7.41 1.88
N LYS A 427 21.06 -6.98 0.65
CA LYS A 427 20.31 -7.30 -0.56
C LYS A 427 21.15 -8.16 -1.51
N GLN A 428 20.54 -8.63 -2.59
CA GLN A 428 21.22 -9.44 -3.61
C GLN A 428 22.36 -8.69 -4.32
N ASP A 429 22.38 -7.36 -4.28
CA ASP A 429 23.50 -6.57 -4.81
C ASP A 429 24.73 -6.54 -3.89
N TYR A 430 24.65 -7.09 -2.67
CA TYR A 430 25.78 -7.18 -1.74
C TYR A 430 26.15 -8.61 -1.35
N VAL A 431 25.19 -9.53 -1.40
CA VAL A 431 25.38 -10.94 -1.04
C VAL A 431 24.68 -11.85 -2.03
N ILE A 432 25.40 -12.83 -2.59
CA ILE A 432 24.83 -13.91 -3.38
C ILE A 432 24.96 -15.19 -2.55
N ASN A 433 23.84 -15.74 -2.08
CA ASN A 433 23.90 -17.02 -1.36
C ASN A 433 23.97 -18.18 -2.34
N GLU A 434 24.41 -19.32 -1.84
CA GLU A 434 24.41 -20.56 -2.60
C GLU A 434 22.99 -20.87 -3.10
N GLU A 435 22.90 -21.33 -4.36
CA GLU A 435 21.66 -21.57 -5.12
C GLU A 435 20.89 -20.32 -5.57
N ASP A 436 21.24 -19.12 -5.08
CA ASP A 436 20.62 -17.89 -5.53
C ASP A 436 21.11 -17.47 -6.94
N THR A 437 20.21 -16.81 -7.66
CA THR A 437 20.49 -16.20 -8.97
C THR A 437 20.38 -14.68 -8.86
N LEU A 438 21.44 -13.97 -9.24
CA LEU A 438 21.48 -12.53 -9.35
C LEU A 438 21.32 -12.09 -10.81
N GLU A 439 20.22 -11.40 -11.13
CA GLU A 439 20.05 -10.71 -12.42
C GLU A 439 20.86 -9.40 -12.42
N ILE A 440 22.15 -9.52 -12.74
CA ILE A 440 23.15 -8.46 -12.59
C ILE A 440 22.90 -7.23 -13.49
N ASP A 441 22.05 -7.38 -14.51
CA ASP A 441 21.61 -6.25 -15.34
C ASP A 441 20.65 -5.31 -14.61
N ARG A 442 19.95 -5.79 -13.58
CA ARG A 442 19.09 -4.95 -12.73
C ARG A 442 19.91 -4.21 -11.68
N VAL A 443 20.89 -4.88 -11.10
CA VAL A 443 21.74 -4.35 -10.03
C VAL A 443 23.16 -4.93 -10.14
N SER A 444 24.18 -4.08 -10.07
CA SER A 444 25.57 -4.52 -9.99
C SER A 444 25.86 -5.18 -8.64
N PHE A 445 26.77 -6.17 -8.61
CA PHE A 445 27.21 -6.81 -7.37
C PHE A 445 28.31 -5.98 -6.70
N LYS A 446 28.21 -5.66 -5.42
CA LYS A 446 29.00 -4.59 -4.78
C LYS A 446 29.60 -5.05 -3.45
N SER A 447 30.72 -4.43 -3.09
CA SER A 447 31.24 -4.49 -1.73
C SER A 447 30.36 -3.67 -0.78
N PHE A 448 30.40 -3.98 0.51
CA PHE A 448 29.58 -3.29 1.53
C PHE A 448 29.90 -1.80 1.65
N ASN A 449 31.17 -1.42 1.46
CA ASN A 449 31.59 -0.02 1.41
C ASN A 449 31.29 0.68 0.06
N LYS A 450 30.71 -0.04 -0.91
CA LYS A 450 30.34 0.44 -2.25
C LYS A 450 31.52 0.93 -3.12
N GLU A 451 32.76 0.71 -2.68
CA GLU A 451 33.97 1.09 -3.41
C GLU A 451 34.19 0.18 -4.62
N PHE A 452 33.85 -1.10 -4.50
CA PHE A 452 34.01 -2.10 -5.54
C PHE A 452 32.65 -2.55 -6.07
N GLU A 453 32.58 -2.72 -7.38
CA GLU A 453 31.41 -3.30 -8.03
C GLU A 453 31.77 -4.20 -9.21
N ILE A 454 30.96 -5.21 -9.47
CA ILE A 454 31.05 -6.09 -10.62
C ILE A 454 29.81 -5.87 -11.49
N LYS A 455 30.05 -5.63 -12.78
CA LYS A 455 29.00 -5.47 -13.80
C LYS A 455 29.54 -5.78 -15.20
N PHE A 456 28.64 -6.01 -16.13
CA PHE A 456 29.00 -6.18 -17.53
C PHE A 456 29.41 -4.84 -18.17
N ASP A 457 30.41 -4.89 -19.05
CA ASP A 457 30.71 -3.80 -19.95
C ASP A 457 29.82 -3.82 -21.20
N SER A 458 30.02 -2.85 -22.10
CA SER A 458 29.27 -2.73 -23.36
C SER A 458 29.50 -3.90 -24.33
N GLU A 459 30.60 -4.63 -24.16
CA GLU A 459 30.94 -5.80 -24.96
C GLU A 459 30.46 -7.11 -24.32
N GLY A 460 29.71 -7.04 -23.22
CA GLY A 460 29.11 -8.20 -22.58
C GLY A 460 30.12 -9.06 -21.83
N TYR A 461 31.22 -8.49 -21.36
CA TYR A 461 32.17 -9.14 -20.45
C TYR A 461 32.04 -8.60 -19.03
N LEU A 462 32.20 -9.49 -18.05
CA LEU A 462 32.09 -9.15 -16.65
C LEU A 462 33.39 -8.50 -16.15
N TYR A 463 33.30 -7.32 -15.54
CA TYR A 463 34.46 -6.57 -15.02
C TYR A 463 34.25 -6.16 -13.56
N LEU A 464 35.35 -6.13 -12.82
CA LEU A 464 35.48 -5.42 -11.57
C LEU A 464 35.73 -3.94 -11.84
N TYR A 465 35.06 -3.08 -11.09
CA TYR A 465 35.23 -1.64 -11.06
C TYR A 465 35.56 -1.20 -9.64
N LYS A 466 36.37 -0.14 -9.54
CA LYS A 466 36.68 0.54 -8.29
C LYS A 466 36.32 2.02 -8.43
N ASN A 467 35.38 2.52 -7.64
CA ASN A 467 34.87 3.90 -7.74
C ASN A 467 34.49 4.27 -9.19
N ASN A 468 33.75 3.37 -9.86
CA ASN A 468 33.37 3.45 -11.28
C ASN A 468 34.52 3.33 -12.31
N ASN A 469 35.78 3.21 -11.89
CA ASN A 469 36.89 2.96 -12.80
C ASN A 469 37.01 1.47 -13.09
N ARG A 470 37.03 1.09 -14.37
CA ARG A 470 37.19 -0.31 -14.78
C ARG A 470 38.57 -0.82 -14.39
N MET A 471 38.61 -1.91 -13.62
CA MET A 471 39.84 -2.52 -13.11
C MET A 471 40.24 -3.72 -13.97
N THR A 472 39.71 -4.89 -13.64
CA THR A 472 40.09 -6.17 -14.26
C THR A 472 38.88 -6.92 -14.75
N ARG A 473 39.08 -7.72 -15.81
CA ARG A 473 38.07 -8.63 -16.31
C ARG A 473 37.97 -9.83 -15.38
N ILE A 474 36.75 -10.24 -15.04
CA ILE A 474 36.53 -11.48 -14.30
C ILE A 474 36.94 -12.66 -15.20
N PRO A 475 37.80 -13.59 -14.71
CA PRO A 475 38.41 -14.61 -15.55
C PRO A 475 37.41 -15.67 -16.01
N HIS A 476 37.84 -16.51 -16.97
CA HIS A 476 37.14 -17.73 -17.42
C HIS A 476 35.74 -17.53 -18.03
N GLN A 477 35.48 -16.35 -18.59
CA GLN A 477 34.34 -16.15 -19.49
C GLN A 477 34.72 -16.54 -20.93
N SER A 478 34.08 -17.57 -21.48
CA SER A 478 34.37 -18.19 -22.79
C SER A 478 33.91 -17.36 -23.99
N GLY A 479 32.95 -16.45 -23.82
CA GLY A 479 32.41 -15.62 -24.91
C GLY A 479 31.67 -14.38 -24.42
N SER A 480 31.42 -13.44 -25.33
CA SER A 480 30.64 -12.22 -25.04
C SER A 480 29.18 -12.56 -24.76
N LEU A 481 28.60 -11.88 -23.77
CA LEU A 481 27.17 -11.94 -23.44
C LEU A 481 26.40 -10.72 -23.99
N LYS A 482 26.94 -9.97 -24.96
CA LYS A 482 26.36 -8.71 -25.47
C LYS A 482 24.96 -8.87 -26.07
N CYS A 483 24.71 -10.00 -26.74
CA CYS A 483 23.45 -10.25 -27.44
C CYS A 483 22.35 -10.88 -26.57
N PHE A 484 22.64 -11.16 -25.28
CA PHE A 484 21.67 -11.77 -24.38
C PHE A 484 20.81 -10.68 -23.71
N LYS A 485 19.50 -10.91 -23.63
CA LYS A 485 18.56 -9.94 -23.03
C LYS A 485 18.62 -9.89 -21.52
N ARG A 486 19.05 -10.99 -20.89
CA ARG A 486 19.15 -11.10 -19.44
C ARG A 486 20.42 -11.87 -19.07
N ARG A 487 21.31 -11.24 -18.32
CA ARG A 487 22.53 -11.85 -17.82
C ARG A 487 22.41 -12.09 -16.33
N VAL A 488 22.83 -13.26 -15.88
CA VAL A 488 22.71 -13.66 -14.49
C VAL A 488 23.99 -14.28 -13.96
N LEU A 489 24.21 -14.09 -12.66
CA LEU A 489 25.23 -14.81 -11.90
C LEU A 489 24.53 -15.81 -10.98
N LYS A 490 25.05 -17.03 -10.90
CA LYS A 490 24.52 -18.06 -10.01
C LYS A 490 25.66 -18.66 -9.20
N PHE A 491 25.54 -18.67 -7.88
CA PHE A 491 26.58 -19.20 -7.01
C PHE A 491 26.18 -20.60 -6.54
N GLU A 492 26.85 -21.64 -6.99
CA GLU A 492 26.51 -23.04 -6.67
C GLU A 492 27.78 -23.89 -6.56
N ASN A 493 27.83 -24.77 -5.56
CA ASN A 493 28.96 -25.69 -5.38
C ASN A 493 30.31 -24.95 -5.36
N MET A 494 30.33 -23.77 -4.74
CA MET A 494 31.52 -22.91 -4.65
C MET A 494 32.04 -22.38 -6.00
N VAL A 495 31.16 -22.34 -6.99
CA VAL A 495 31.44 -21.79 -8.31
C VAL A 495 30.43 -20.69 -8.61
N LEU A 496 30.94 -19.51 -8.97
CA LEU A 496 30.13 -18.45 -9.53
C LEU A 496 30.00 -18.67 -11.03
N ASN A 497 28.85 -19.17 -11.46
CA ASN A 497 28.51 -19.39 -12.86
C ASN A 497 27.94 -18.12 -13.49
N ILE A 498 28.34 -17.86 -14.74
CA ILE A 498 27.97 -16.67 -15.52
C ILE A 498 27.10 -17.12 -16.69
N TYR A 499 25.83 -16.72 -16.71
CA TYR A 499 24.87 -17.12 -17.73
C TYR A 499 24.30 -15.94 -18.51
N GLY A 500 23.82 -16.23 -19.72
CA GLY A 500 22.93 -15.35 -20.49
C GLY A 500 21.67 -16.08 -20.92
N TYR A 501 20.53 -15.37 -20.92
CA TYR A 501 19.26 -15.82 -21.51
C TYR A 501 18.99 -15.11 -22.83
N ASP A 502 18.66 -15.90 -23.86
CA ASP A 502 18.29 -15.41 -25.19
C ASP A 502 16.81 -14.97 -25.27
N ASP A 503 16.37 -14.60 -26.46
CA ASP A 503 15.01 -14.13 -26.74
C ASP A 503 13.93 -15.19 -26.51
N GLN A 504 14.31 -16.47 -26.46
CA GLN A 504 13.44 -17.61 -26.24
C GLN A 504 13.53 -18.12 -24.79
N ASN A 505 14.22 -17.40 -23.90
CA ASN A 505 14.53 -17.82 -22.53
C ASN A 505 15.38 -19.10 -22.41
N ASN A 506 16.12 -19.48 -23.47
CA ASN A 506 17.14 -20.50 -23.32
C ASN A 506 18.33 -19.90 -22.57
N TYR A 507 18.91 -20.65 -21.64
CA TYR A 507 20.05 -20.20 -20.84
C TYR A 507 21.34 -20.84 -21.32
N ASP A 508 22.41 -20.05 -21.33
CA ASP A 508 23.72 -20.46 -21.83
C ASP A 508 24.81 -20.11 -20.81
N LEU A 509 25.58 -21.12 -20.41
CA LEU A 509 26.71 -20.97 -19.48
C LEU A 509 27.93 -20.45 -20.24
N ARG A 510 28.30 -19.20 -19.99
CA ARG A 510 29.41 -18.51 -20.69
C ARG A 510 30.63 -18.24 -19.83
N GLY A 511 30.63 -18.64 -18.57
CA GLY A 511 31.83 -18.56 -17.74
C GLY A 511 31.60 -19.08 -16.34
N PHE A 512 32.68 -19.30 -15.62
CA PHE A 512 32.64 -19.72 -14.23
C PHE A 512 33.85 -19.21 -13.46
N VAL A 513 33.67 -18.83 -12.20
CA VAL A 513 34.76 -18.47 -11.30
C VAL A 513 34.75 -19.44 -10.13
N LYS A 514 35.80 -20.26 -10.03
CA LYS A 514 35.96 -21.16 -8.88
C LYS A 514 36.44 -20.36 -7.67
N ILE A 515 35.70 -20.44 -6.57
CA ILE A 515 36.06 -19.75 -5.34
C ILE A 515 36.98 -20.66 -4.53
N ILE A 516 38.19 -20.18 -4.22
CA ILE A 516 39.19 -20.93 -3.46
C ILE A 516 38.91 -20.74 -1.98
N ILE A 517 38.74 -21.84 -1.26
CA ILE A 517 38.44 -21.83 0.18
C ILE A 517 39.69 -22.24 0.94
N LYS A 518 40.04 -21.43 1.95
CA LYS A 518 41.22 -21.68 2.77
C LYS A 518 40.92 -22.58 3.99
N ASN A 519 39.66 -22.66 4.44
CA ASN A 519 39.22 -23.38 5.63
C ASN A 519 37.95 -24.22 5.37
N MET A 520 37.56 -25.09 6.32
CA MET A 520 36.25 -25.76 6.27
C MET A 520 35.12 -24.73 6.33
N TYR A 521 34.15 -24.87 5.43
CA TYR A 521 32.91 -24.10 5.40
C TYR A 521 31.72 -25.05 5.57
N ILE A 522 30.60 -24.52 6.00
CA ILE A 522 29.33 -25.24 6.09
C ILE A 522 28.36 -24.59 5.09
N THR A 523 27.66 -25.40 4.29
CA THR A 523 26.62 -24.93 3.38
C THR A 523 25.34 -24.56 4.15
N PRO A 524 24.54 -23.58 3.68
CA PRO A 524 24.76 -22.74 2.50
C PRO A 524 25.78 -21.62 2.73
N ALA A 525 26.63 -21.37 1.74
CA ALA A 525 27.62 -20.30 1.78
C ALA A 525 27.11 -18.97 1.19
N SER A 526 27.65 -17.85 1.67
CA SER A 526 27.36 -16.52 1.13
C SER A 526 28.60 -15.94 0.44
N LEU A 527 28.46 -15.53 -0.83
CA LEU A 527 29.48 -14.87 -1.62
C LEU A 527 29.34 -13.34 -1.47
N ILE A 528 30.45 -12.68 -1.15
CA ILE A 528 30.55 -11.21 -1.03
C ILE A 528 31.74 -10.67 -1.85
N LEU A 529 31.80 -9.36 -2.03
CA LEU A 529 33.01 -8.68 -2.48
C LEU A 529 33.76 -8.06 -1.30
N SER A 530 35.05 -8.34 -1.22
CA SER A 530 35.96 -7.77 -0.24
C SER A 530 35.94 -6.24 -0.31
N ASN A 531 35.75 -5.60 0.85
CA ASN A 531 35.87 -4.14 0.96
C ASN A 531 37.31 -3.63 0.70
N ILE A 532 38.31 -4.52 0.73
CA ILE A 532 39.73 -4.14 0.64
C ILE A 532 40.22 -4.15 -0.81
N ASN A 533 39.90 -5.21 -1.54
CA ASN A 533 40.48 -5.46 -2.87
C ASN A 533 39.45 -5.84 -3.95
N GLY A 534 38.16 -5.93 -3.61
CA GLY A 534 37.10 -6.31 -4.55
C GLY A 534 37.15 -7.78 -5.00
N ASN A 535 37.94 -8.63 -4.36
CA ASN A 535 37.93 -10.07 -4.63
C ASN A 535 36.66 -10.72 -4.07
N PHE A 536 36.27 -11.84 -4.70
CA PHE A 536 35.23 -12.70 -4.16
C PHE A 536 35.69 -13.37 -2.86
N GLU A 537 34.89 -13.24 -1.81
CA GLU A 537 35.12 -13.85 -0.52
C GLU A 537 33.89 -14.67 -0.12
N ILE A 538 34.13 -15.83 0.49
CA ILE A 538 33.09 -16.58 1.19
C ILE A 538 33.02 -16.05 2.60
N TYR A 539 31.81 -15.71 3.03
CA TYR A 539 31.57 -15.22 4.37
C TYR A 539 30.67 -16.21 5.12
N ASP A 540 31.12 -16.60 6.30
CA ASP A 540 30.38 -17.36 7.30
C ASP A 540 30.43 -16.56 8.61
N LEU A 541 29.28 -16.22 9.20
CA LEU A 541 29.23 -15.50 10.47
C LEU A 541 29.66 -16.39 11.65
N GLY A 542 29.79 -17.70 11.46
CA GLY A 542 30.23 -18.62 12.53
C GLY A 542 29.25 -18.69 13.71
N ILE A 543 28.03 -18.17 13.59
CA ILE A 543 26.97 -18.23 14.62
C ILE A 543 26.12 -19.51 14.45
N ASN A 544 26.40 -20.33 13.43
CA ASN A 544 25.95 -21.72 13.43
C ASN A 544 26.65 -22.45 14.59
N LYS A 545 25.95 -22.54 15.73
CA LYS A 545 26.32 -23.34 16.88
C LYS A 545 26.85 -24.71 16.44
N ARG A 546 28.08 -25.01 16.90
CA ARG A 546 28.33 -26.31 17.51
C ARG A 546 27.50 -26.44 18.78
#